data_AF-A0A4Q3WC30-F1
#
_entry.id   AF-A0A4Q3WC30-F1
#
_cell.length_a   1.000
_cell.length_b   1.000
_cell.length_c   1.000
_cell.angle_alpha   90.00
_cell.angle_beta   90.00
_cell.angle_gamma   90.00
#
_symmetry.space_group_name_H-M   'P 1'
#
loop_
_entity.id
_entity.type
_entity.pdbx_description
1 polymer ?
#
loop_
_entity_poly.entity_id
_entity_poly.type
_entity_poly.pdbx_seq_one_letter_code
_entity_poly.pdbx_strand_id
1 'polypeptide(L)' 'MVNSRQSLGGSFALARERRVAWQIDDAPVPYIEAVEAMETRVAAIADGTADELVWLLEHPPLYTAGTSAKA' A
#
# COMPACT_ATOMS: atom_id res chain seq x y z
N MET A 1 -4.77 12.15 -20.69
CA MET A 1 -4.03 10.91 -20.40
C MET A 1 -5.01 9.91 -19.84
N VAL A 2 -5.55 9.01 -20.68
CA VAL A 2 -6.57 8.03 -20.28
C VAL A 2 -5.87 6.96 -19.45
N ASN A 3 -6.32 6.74 -18.22
CA ASN A 3 -5.77 5.71 -17.34
C ASN A 3 -6.26 4.34 -17.86
N SER A 4 -5.46 3.71 -18.74
CA SER A 4 -5.71 2.43 -19.41
C SER A 4 -5.68 1.23 -18.46
N ARG A 5 -6.51 1.26 -17.41
CA ARG A 5 -6.71 0.12 -16.48
C ARG A 5 -7.22 -1.15 -17.17
N GLN A 6 -7.65 -1.04 -18.43
CA GLN A 6 -8.23 -2.13 -19.23
C GLN A 6 -7.19 -3.08 -19.86
N SER A 7 -5.88 -2.79 -19.79
CA SER A 7 -4.85 -3.67 -20.38
C SER A 7 -4.02 -4.44 -19.36
N LEU A 8 -4.48 -4.57 -18.11
CA LEU A 8 -3.82 -5.42 -17.12
C LEU A 8 -4.04 -6.89 -17.49
N GLY A 9 -3.21 -7.41 -18.39
CA GLY A 9 -2.97 -8.84 -18.57
C GLY A 9 -2.24 -9.37 -17.34
N GLY A 10 -2.93 -9.46 -16.21
CA GLY A 10 -2.38 -9.96 -14.97
C GLY A 10 -2.58 -11.47 -14.89
N SER A 11 -1.52 -12.24 -15.05
CA SER A 11 -1.45 -13.52 -14.36
C SER A 11 -1.48 -13.20 -12.87
N PHE A 12 -2.64 -13.36 -12.24
CA PHE A 12 -2.69 -13.45 -10.79
C PHE A 12 -1.94 -14.74 -10.47
N ALA A 13 -0.67 -14.60 -10.06
CA ALA A 13 0.03 -15.71 -9.45
C ALA A 13 -0.91 -16.25 -8.37
N LEU A 14 -1.34 -17.50 -8.51
CA LEU A 14 -2.09 -18.19 -7.47
C LEU A 14 -1.20 -18.13 -6.25
N ALA A 15 -1.47 -17.18 -5.36
CA ALA A 15 -0.63 -16.92 -4.22
C ALA A 15 -0.48 -18.26 -3.50
N ARG A 16 0.77 -18.75 -3.43
CA ARG A 16 1.17 -19.73 -2.43
C ARG A 16 0.52 -19.32 -1.11
N GLU A 17 0.18 -20.28 -0.25
CA GLU A 17 -0.53 -20.10 1.04
C GLU A 17 0.15 -19.17 2.07
N ARG A 18 0.61 -17.99 1.64
CA ARG A 18 1.14 -16.90 2.43
C ARG A 18 -0.07 -16.17 2.97
N ARG A 19 -0.29 -16.34 4.26
CA ARG A 19 -1.35 -15.65 4.98
C ARG A 19 -1.02 -14.17 5.00
N VAL A 20 -1.97 -13.35 4.57
CA VAL A 20 -1.88 -11.89 4.68
C VAL A 20 -1.79 -11.51 6.16
N ALA A 21 -0.79 -10.71 6.50
CA ALA A 21 -0.63 -10.15 7.84
C ALA A 21 -1.67 -9.05 8.09
N TRP A 22 -2.01 -8.82 9.35
CA TRP A 22 -2.91 -7.76 9.79
C TRP A 22 -2.24 -6.91 10.86
N GLN A 23 -2.31 -5.58 10.70
CA GLN A 23 -1.88 -4.60 11.69
C GLN A 23 -2.99 -3.58 11.90
N ILE A 24 -3.20 -3.19 13.15
CA ILE A 24 -4.16 -2.16 13.54
C ILE A 24 -3.43 -1.25 14.52
N ASP A 25 -3.39 0.05 14.24
CA ASP A 25 -2.88 1.03 15.19
C ASP A 25 -4.04 1.82 15.80
N ASP A 26 -4.07 1.87 17.14
CA ASP A 26 -5.14 2.54 17.90
C ASP A 26 -4.93 4.06 18.03
N ALA A 27 -3.82 4.59 17.50
CA ALA A 27 -3.48 6.00 17.53
C ALA A 27 -3.19 6.52 16.11
N PRO A 28 -3.45 7.82 15.83
CA PRO A 28 -3.14 8.39 14.53
C PRO A 28 -1.64 8.30 14.20
N VAL A 29 -1.33 7.76 13.02
CA VAL A 29 0.01 7.59 12.48
C VAL A 29 0.34 8.78 11.55
N PRO A 30 1.48 9.47 11.71
CA PRO A 30 1.89 10.51 10.77
C PRO A 30 1.97 9.99 9.33
N TYR A 31 1.42 10.76 8.38
CA TYR A 31 1.31 10.32 6.98
C TYR A 31 2.65 9.93 6.35
N ILE A 32 3.71 10.71 6.60
CA ILE A 32 5.04 10.44 6.03
C ILE A 32 5.63 9.14 6.59
N GLU A 33 5.51 8.88 7.89
CA GLU A 33 5.96 7.63 8.52
C GLU A 33 5.22 6.42 7.96
N ALA A 34 3.91 6.54 7.74
CA ALA A 34 3.12 5.48 7.11
C ALA A 34 3.55 5.19 5.68
N VAL A 35 3.87 6.23 4.89
CA VAL A 35 4.38 6.09 3.52
C VAL A 35 5.74 5.37 3.53
N GLU A 36 6.67 5.79 4.38
CA GLU A 36 7.99 5.15 4.51
C GLU A 36 7.89 3.66 4.90
N ALA A 37 6.98 3.34 5.85
CA ALA A 37 6.69 1.97 6.24
C ALA A 37 6.09 1.15 5.10
N MET A 38 5.17 1.73 4.32
CA MET A 38 4.59 1.10 3.13
C MET A 38 5.65 0.84 2.05
N GLU A 39 6.50 1.82 1.73
CA GLU A 39 7.56 1.69 0.73
C GLU A 39 8.56 0.58 1.11
N THR A 40 8.98 0.57 2.38
CA THR A 40 9.86 -0.47 2.93
C THR A 40 9.23 -1.86 2.82
N ARG A 41 7.96 -1.99 3.19
CA ARG A 41 7.23 -3.27 3.11
C ARG A 41 7.06 -3.73 1.66
N VAL A 42 6.72 -2.83 0.74
CA VAL A 42 6.54 -3.15 -0.68
C VAL A 42 7.84 -3.63 -1.30
N ALA A 43 8.97 -3.00 -0.99
CA ALA A 43 10.29 -3.47 -1.43
C ALA A 43 10.56 -4.91 -0.92
N ALA A 44 10.33 -5.16 0.37
CA ALA A 44 10.51 -6.49 0.96
C ALA A 44 9.56 -7.56 0.38
N ILE A 45 8.32 -7.19 0.03
CA ILE A 45 7.38 -8.10 -0.67
C ILE A 45 7.89 -8.42 -2.07
N ALA A 46 8.38 -7.42 -2.81
CA ALA A 46 8.94 -7.60 -4.15
C ALA A 46 10.17 -8.54 -4.13
N ASP A 47 10.99 -8.45 -3.08
CA ASP A 47 12.13 -9.33 -2.85
C ASP A 47 11.74 -10.71 -2.31
N GLY A 48 10.45 -10.95 -2.02
CA GLY A 48 9.94 -12.19 -1.44
C GLY A 48 10.35 -12.43 0.02
N THR A 49 10.77 -11.38 0.73
CA THR A 49 11.28 -11.43 2.12
C THR A 49 10.26 -11.02 3.17
N ALA A 50 9.13 -10.42 2.76
CA ALA A 50 8.02 -10.09 3.64
C ALA A 50 6.69 -10.59 3.08
N ASP A 51 5.73 -10.83 3.98
CA ASP A 51 4.34 -11.13 3.62
C ASP A 51 3.56 -9.87 3.25
N GLU A 52 2.47 -10.05 2.52
CA GLU A 52 1.48 -9.00 2.29
C GLU A 52 0.86 -8.56 3.63
N LEU A 53 0.45 -7.29 3.73
CA LEU A 53 -0.08 -6.69 4.95
C LEU A 53 -1.34 -5.88 4.65
N VAL A 54 -2.39 -6.09 5.44
CA VAL A 54 -3.48 -5.15 5.60
C VAL A 54 -3.24 -4.35 6.88
N TRP A 55 -3.14 -3.04 6.75
CA TRP A 55 -2.91 -2.13 7.87
C TRP A 55 -4.09 -1.17 8.00
N LEU A 56 -4.77 -1.22 9.15
CA LEU A 56 -5.81 -0.26 9.53
C LEU A 56 -5.18 0.78 10.44
N LEU A 57 -5.29 2.05 10.04
CA LEU A 57 -4.75 3.18 10.77
C LEU A 57 -5.60 4.42 10.52
N GLU A 58 -5.35 5.44 11.33
CA GLU A 58 -5.83 6.80 11.10
C GLU A 58 -4.63 7.74 10.91
N HIS A 59 -4.83 8.87 10.24
CA HIS A 59 -3.83 9.94 10.16
C HIS A 59 -4.31 11.18 10.93
N PRO A 60 -3.40 11.98 11.51
CA PRO A 60 -3.73 13.35 11.88
C PRO A 60 -4.32 14.14 10.69
N PRO A 61 -5.09 15.22 10.91
CA PRO A 61 -5.72 15.96 9.81
C PRO A 61 -4.70 16.43 8.75
N LEU A 62 -4.92 16.04 7.49
CA LEU A 62 -4.09 16.45 6.36
C LEU A 62 -4.87 16.56 5.05
N TYR A 63 -4.28 17.25 4.08
CA TYR A 63 -4.67 17.19 2.67
C TYR A 63 -3.65 16.36 1.90
N THR A 64 -4.13 15.43 1.08
CA THR A 64 -3.30 14.71 0.12
C THR A 64 -3.72 15.08 -1.30
N ALA A 65 -2.73 15.19 -2.18
CA ALA A 65 -2.96 15.51 -3.58
C ALA A 65 -2.46 14.33 -4.42
N GLY A 66 -3.40 13.60 -5.02
CA GLY A 66 -3.05 12.55 -5.98
C GLY A 66 -2.46 13.13 -7.28
N THR A 67 -1.97 12.25 -8.15
CA THR A 67 -1.32 12.63 -9.41
C THR A 67 -2.19 13.42 -10.39
N SER A 68 -3.52 13.42 -10.19
CA SER A 68 -4.48 14.19 -10.98
C SER A 68 -4.98 15.47 -10.28
N ALA A 69 -4.44 15.80 -9.11
CA ALA A 69 -4.82 17.02 -8.39
C ALA A 69 -4.42 18.26 -9.21
N LYS A 70 -5.28 19.27 -9.20
CA LYS A 70 -5.01 20.56 -9.83
C LYS A 70 -4.47 21.51 -8.76
N ALA A 71 -3.56 22.38 -9.16
CA ALA A 71 -3.13 23.53 -8.36
C ALA A 71 -4.26 24.56 -8.25
#